data_AF-A0A6J4QAZ8-F1
#
_entry.id   AF-A0A6J4QAZ8-F1
#
_cell.length_a   1.000
_cell.length_b   1.000
_cell.length_c   1.000
_cell.angle_alpha   90.00
_cell.angle_beta   90.00
_cell.angle_gamma   90.00
#
_symmetry.space_group_name_H-M   'P 1'
#
loop_
_entity.id
_entity.type
_entity.pdbx_description
1 polymer ?
#
loop_
_entity_poly.entity_id
_entity_poly.type
_entity_poly.pdbx_seq_one_letter_code
_entity_poly.pdbx_strand_id
1 'polypeptide(L)' 'MAQSVMQRIQELSEERERLVSREGAHHASAEDRTRLEKVDHDLNVLWDLRRRELAGEEVSLQEDYFDRYDRYTDEDSPGR' A
#
# COMPACT_ATOMS: atom_id res chain seq x y z
N MET A 1 -10.75 -1.01 -17.77
CA MET A 1 -11.01 0.28 -17.10
C MET A 1 -9.85 0.47 -16.13
N ALA A 2 -9.09 1.57 -16.23
CA ALA A 2 -7.95 1.79 -15.34
C ALA A 2 -8.48 2.05 -13.92
N GLN A 3 -8.04 1.25 -12.95
CA GLN A 3 -8.33 1.48 -11.53
C GLN A 3 -7.70 2.81 -11.14
N SER A 4 -8.50 3.75 -10.63
CA SER A 4 -7.97 5.05 -10.19
C SER A 4 -7.16 4.89 -8.90
N VAL A 5 -6.18 5.77 -8.69
CA VAL A 5 -5.39 5.82 -7.44
C VAL A 5 -6.31 5.88 -6.21
N MET A 6 -7.37 6.67 -6.30
CA MET A 6 -8.38 6.78 -5.25
C MET A 6 -9.15 5.49 -4.98
N GLN A 7 -9.48 4.72 -6.01
CA GLN A 7 -10.14 3.42 -5.84
C GLN A 7 -9.23 2.43 -5.12
N ARG A 8 -7.94 2.41 -5.45
CA ARG A 8 -6.97 1.53 -4.80
C ARG A 8 -6.72 1.91 -3.34
N ILE A 9 -6.68 3.21 -3.03
CA ILE A 9 -6.61 3.72 -1.65
C ILE A 9 -7.82 3.25 -0.83
N GLN A 10 -9.03 3.30 -1.38
CA GLN A 10 -10.24 2.83 -0.68
C GLN A 10 -10.16 1.34 -0.38
N GLU A 11 -9.82 0.51 -1.37
CA GLU A 11 -9.68 -0.94 -1.22
C GLU A 11 -8.69 -1.31 -0.09
N LEU A 12 -7.52 -0.66 -0.07
CA LEU A 12 -6.49 -0.92 0.94
C LEU A 12 -6.86 -0.35 2.31
N SER A 13 -7.58 0.77 2.36
CA SER A 13 -8.06 1.34 3.63
C SER A 13 -9.08 0.41 4.29
N GLU A 14 -9.96 -0.23 3.51
CA GLU A 14 -10.87 -1.26 4.02
C GLU A 14 -10.12 -2.51 4.49
N GLU A 15 -9.10 -2.98 3.74
CA GLU A 15 -8.27 -4.11 4.17
C GLU A 15 -7.56 -3.81 5.50
N ARG A 16 -6.97 -2.61 5.63
CA ARG A 16 -6.36 -2.12 6.85
C ARG A 16 -7.33 -2.14 8.03
N GLU A 17 -8.54 -1.60 7.85
CA GLU A 17 -9.54 -1.53 8.91
C GLU A 17 -9.98 -2.94 9.36
N ARG A 18 -10.11 -3.89 8.43
CA ARG A 18 -10.40 -5.29 8.76
C ARG A 18 -9.25 -5.95 9.53
N LEU A 19 -8.00 -5.70 9.14
CA LEU A 19 -6.82 -6.22 9.83
C LEU A 19 -6.72 -5.65 11.25
N VAL A 20 -6.85 -4.33 11.42
CA VAL A 20 -6.83 -3.66 12.73
C VAL A 20 -7.99 -4.14 13.62
N SER A 21 -9.19 -4.32 13.06
CA SER A 21 -10.33 -4.86 13.79
C SER A 21 -10.07 -6.30 14.27
N ARG A 22 -9.34 -7.10 13.49
CA ARG A 22 -8.87 -8.44 13.90
C ARG A 22 -7.80 -8.38 14.98
N GLU A 23 -6.89 -7.41 14.93
CA GLU A 23 -5.87 -7.24 15.97
C GLU A 23 -6.49 -6.91 17.33
N GLY A 24 -7.50 -6.02 17.36
CA GLY A 24 -8.22 -5.66 18.57
C GLY A 24 -9.00 -6.82 19.22
N ALA A 25 -9.27 -7.89 18.49
CA ALA A 25 -9.99 -9.08 18.96
C ALA A 25 -9.07 -10.15 19.59
N HIS A 26 -7.81 -9.82 19.94
CA HIS A 26 -6.82 -10.70 20.60
C HIS A 26 -6.26 -11.86 19.74
N HIS A 27 -6.36 -11.80 18.41
CA HIS A 27 -5.82 -12.81 17.50
C HIS A 27 -4.91 -12.22 16.40
N ALA A 28 -4.22 -11.10 16.65
CA ALA A 28 -3.20 -10.59 15.74
C ALA A 28 -2.07 -11.62 15.59
N SER A 29 -2.06 -12.36 14.49
CA SER A 29 -0.94 -13.24 14.15
C SER A 29 0.24 -12.40 13.63
N ALA A 30 1.46 -12.94 13.70
CA ALA A 30 2.62 -12.27 13.09
C ALA A 30 2.40 -12.01 11.59
N GLU A 31 1.66 -12.89 10.90
CA GLU A 31 1.26 -12.70 9.50
C GLU A 31 0.31 -11.52 9.30
N ASP A 32 -0.68 -11.32 10.20
CA ASP A 32 -1.58 -10.16 10.12
C ASP A 32 -0.83 -8.85 10.30
N ARG A 33 0.19 -8.83 11.17
CA ARG A 33 1.04 -7.66 11.37
C ARG A 33 1.92 -7.37 10.15
N THR A 34 2.58 -8.39 9.58
CA THR A 34 3.33 -8.22 8.33
C THR A 34 2.41 -7.76 7.18
N ARG A 35 1.18 -8.27 7.15
CA ARG A 35 0.17 -7.86 6.17
C ARG A 35 -0.22 -6.39 6.37
N LEU A 36 -0.44 -5.97 7.61
CA LEU A 36 -0.79 -4.59 7.95
C LEU A 36 0.34 -3.62 7.57
N GLU A 37 1.59 -3.97 7.85
CA GLU A 37 2.77 -3.17 7.48
C GLU A 37 2.87 -2.99 5.95
N LYS A 38 2.59 -4.05 5.18
CA LYS A 38 2.52 -3.96 3.71
C LYS A 38 1.38 -3.06 3.24
N VAL A 39 0.19 -3.19 3.82
CA VAL A 39 -0.97 -2.35 3.47
C VAL A 39 -0.73 -0.88 3.81
N ASP A 40 -0.13 -0.59 4.96
CA ASP A 40 0.25 0.77 5.35
C ASP A 40 1.32 1.35 4.42
N HIS A 41 2.29 0.54 3.98
CA HIS A 41 3.27 0.95 2.97
C HIS A 41 2.59 1.29 1.63
N ASP A 42 1.72 0.41 1.14
CA ASP A 42 1.01 0.58 -0.12
C ASP A 42 0.13 1.83 -0.13
N LEU A 43 -0.54 2.09 0.99
CA LEU A 43 -1.31 3.32 1.19
C LEU A 43 -0.43 4.57 1.11
N ASN A 44 0.76 4.56 1.72
CA ASN A 44 1.69 5.69 1.63
C ASN A 44 2.15 5.96 0.19
N VAL A 45 2.48 4.91 -0.57
CA VAL A 45 2.88 5.03 -1.98
C VAL A 45 1.74 5.63 -2.79
N LEU A 46 0.52 5.11 -2.64
CA LEU A 46 -0.66 5.61 -3.36
C LEU A 46 -1.02 7.05 -2.99
N TRP A 47 -0.84 7.45 -1.74
CA TRP A 47 -1.04 8.84 -1.33
C TRP A 47 -0.01 9.79 -1.95
N ASP A 48 1.25 9.37 -2.11
CA ASP A 48 2.25 10.17 -2.83
C ASP A 48 1.94 10.28 -4.33
N LEU A 49 1.49 9.18 -4.95
CA LEU A 49 0.99 9.20 -6.33
C LEU A 49 -0.19 10.16 -6.48
N ARG A 50 -1.16 10.12 -5.56
CA ARG A 50 -2.29 11.06 -5.55
C ARG A 50 -1.83 12.51 -5.38
N ARG A 51 -0.82 12.75 -4.55
CA ARG A 51 -0.24 14.09 -4.34
C ARG A 51 0.40 14.63 -5.62
N ARG A 52 1.11 13.79 -6.37
CA ARG A 52 1.73 14.15 -7.66
C ARG A 52 0.70 14.41 -8.75
N GLU A 53 -0.34 13.58 -8.81
CA GLU A 53 -1.48 13.79 -9.70
C GLU A 53 -2.14 15.15 -9.42
N LEU A 54 -2.32 15.53 -8.15
CA LEU A 54 -2.84 16.84 -7.75
C LEU A 54 -1.87 18.00 -8.07
N ALA A 55 -0.58 17.73 -8.16
CA ALA A 55 0.43 18.69 -8.62
C ALA A 55 0.46 18.84 -10.15
N GLY A 56 -0.32 18.04 -10.89
CA GLY A 56 -0.40 18.07 -12.34
C GLY A 56 0.59 17.13 -13.04
N GLU A 57 1.23 16.21 -12.31
CA GLU A 57 2.05 15.15 -12.92
C GLU A 57 1.15 14.05 -13.52
N GLU A 58 1.57 13.49 -14.66
CA GLU A 58 0.93 12.31 -15.25
C GLU A 58 1.36 11.08 -14.45
N VAL A 59 0.40 10.44 -13.78
CA VAL A 59 0.64 9.31 -12.88
C VAL A 59 -0.10 8.08 -13.40
N SER A 60 0.64 7.00 -13.63
CA SER A 60 0.13 5.71 -14.08
C SER A 60 0.23 4.71 -12.95
N LEU A 61 -0.93 4.35 -12.36
CA LEU A 61 -0.96 3.38 -11.25
C LEU A 61 -0.37 2.01 -11.63
N GLN A 62 -0.35 1.63 -12.90
CA GLN A 62 0.23 0.34 -13.32
C GLN A 62 1.75 0.39 -13.50
N GLU A 63 2.33 1.57 -13.74
CA GLU A 63 3.77 1.71 -13.95
C GLU A 63 4.44 2.26 -12.69
N ASP A 64 3.92 3.36 -12.13
CA ASP A 64 4.52 4.05 -10.98
C ASP A 64 4.35 3.29 -9.66
N TYR A 65 3.26 2.53 -9.52
CA TYR A 65 3.07 1.69 -8.33
C TYR A 65 4.07 0.54 -8.33
N PHE A 66 4.21 -0.18 -9.45
CA PHE A 66 5.10 -1.34 -9.53
C PHE A 66 6.57 -0.94 -9.52
N ASP A 67 6.96 0.17 -10.17
CA ASP A 67 8.34 0.69 -10.14
C ASP A 67 8.81 1.08 -8.73
N ARG A 68 7.91 1.66 -7.92
CA ARG A 68 8.22 1.97 -6.51
C ARG A 68 8.06 0.80 -5.56
N TYR A 69 7.08 -0.06 -5.78
CA TYR A 69 6.84 -1.23 -4.95
C TYR A 69 8.10 -2.10 -4.91
N ASP A 70 8.72 -2.32 -6.07
CA ASP A 70 9.97 -3.08 -6.20
C ASP A 70 11.10 -2.41 -5.39
N ARG A 71 11.25 -1.08 -5.49
CA ARG A 71 12.30 -0.33 -4.78
C ARG A 71 12.24 -0.41 -3.25
N TYR A 72 11.05 -0.56 -2.67
CA TYR A 72 10.86 -0.62 -1.22
C TYR A 72 10.63 -2.03 -0.68
N THR A 73 10.22 -2.99 -1.52
CA THR A 73 10.15 -4.41 -1.10
C THR A 73 11.47 -5.16 -1.26
N ASP A 74 12.42 -4.67 -2.07
CA ASP A 74 13.76 -5.27 -2.17
C ASP A 74 14.74 -4.82 -1.07
N GLU A 75 14.37 -3.85 -0.21
CA GLU A 75 15.16 -3.52 0.98
C GLU A 75 15.06 -4.57 2.11
N ASP A 76 14.21 -5.59 1.96
CA ASP A 76 14.18 -6.78 2.82
C ASP A 76 14.65 -8.06 2.09
N SER A 77 15.43 -7.89 1.02
CA SER A 77 16.37 -8.93 0.60
C SER A 77 17.62 -8.79 1.49
N PRO A 78 17.86 -9.69 2.47
CA PRO A 78 19.08 -9.63 3.26
C PRO A 78 20.25 -9.85 2.31
N GLY A 79 20.97 -8.77 2.05
CA GLY A 79 22.26 -8.83 1.40
C GLY A 79 23.23 -9.63 2.27
N ARG A 80 23.69 -10.75 1.70
CA ARG A 80 24.82 -11.63 2.11
C ARG A 80 24.60 -12.66 3.20
#